data_AF-Q13RH9-F1
#
_entry.id   AF-Q13RH9-F1
#
_cell.length_a   1.000
_cell.length_b   1.000
_cell.length_c   1.000
_cell.angle_alpha   90.00
_cell.angle_beta   90.00
_cell.angle_gamma   90.00
#
_symmetry.space_group_name_H-M   'P 1'
#
loop_
_entity.id
_entity.type
_entity.pdbx_description
1 polymer ?
#
loop_
_entity_poly.entity_id
_entity_poly.type
_entity_poly.pdbx_seq_one_letter_code
_entity_poly.pdbx_strand_id
1 'polypeptide(L)'
;MDNADAALEKMSRLVTANMETVSMLGARAMVLGKFLDAALPQLTTSQRAEVALSFRQGIEDAMALMDDVPLHAGYHSALLELTNTILATLAQGSVR
;
A
#
# COMPACT_ATOMS: atom_id res chain seq x y z
N MET A 1 -40.66 -14.63 3.64
CA MET A 1 -39.79 -14.29 4.79
C MET A 1 -38.41 -14.92 4.61
N ASP A 2 -38.33 -16.17 4.14
CA ASP A 2 -37.11 -16.95 3.85
C ASP A 2 -36.02 -16.27 2.98
N ASN A 3 -36.41 -15.50 1.96
CA ASN A 3 -35.44 -14.85 1.05
C ASN A 3 -34.70 -13.65 1.68
N ALA A 4 -35.33 -12.96 2.64
CA ALA A 4 -34.72 -11.81 3.31
C ALA A 4 -33.65 -12.28 4.30
N ASP A 5 -33.94 -13.34 5.06
CA ASP A 5 -33.00 -13.92 6.01
C ASP A 5 -31.78 -14.53 5.29
N ALA A 6 -32.00 -15.23 4.17
CA ALA A 6 -30.91 -15.75 3.34
C ALA A 6 -30.05 -14.64 2.71
N ALA A 7 -30.64 -13.51 2.32
CA ALA A 7 -29.90 -12.35 1.81
C ALA A 7 -29.06 -11.69 2.92
N LEU A 8 -29.61 -11.52 4.12
CA LEU A 8 -28.90 -10.99 5.29
C LEU A 8 -27.73 -11.89 5.69
N GLU A 9 -27.90 -13.20 5.66
CA GLU A 9 -26.83 -14.15 5.96
C GLU A 9 -25.68 -14.05 4.94
N LYS A 10 -26.01 -13.95 3.64
CA LYS A 10 -25.00 -13.74 2.59
C LYS A 10 -24.26 -12.41 2.76
N MET A 11 -24.97 -11.33 3.07
CA MET A 11 -24.36 -10.03 3.35
C MET A 11 -23.42 -10.10 4.55
N SER A 12 -23.85 -10.74 5.64
CA SER A 12 -23.01 -10.94 6.83
C SER A 12 -21.71 -11.65 6.49
N ARG A 13 -21.78 -12.78 5.75
CA ARG A 13 -20.59 -13.52 5.30
C ARG A 13 -19.66 -12.69 4.42
N LEU A 14 -20.21 -11.92 3.47
CA LEU A 14 -19.42 -11.04 2.60
C LEU A 14 -18.73 -9.93 3.40
N VAL A 15 -19.42 -9.32 4.36
CA VAL A 15 -18.86 -8.29 5.23
C VAL A 15 -17.73 -8.87 6.09
N THR A 16 -17.93 -10.03 6.69
CA THR A 16 -16.88 -10.70 7.49
C THR A 16 -15.65 -11.03 6.64
N ALA A 17 -15.81 -11.64 5.47
CA ALA A 17 -14.70 -11.97 4.58
C ALA A 17 -13.94 -10.72 4.10
N ASN A 18 -14.66 -9.64 3.80
CA ASN A 18 -14.04 -8.37 3.45
C ASN A 18 -13.28 -7.75 4.64
N MET A 19 -13.84 -7.84 5.85
CA MET A 19 -13.19 -7.34 7.07
C MET A 19 -11.91 -8.11 7.39
N GLU A 20 -11.89 -9.43 7.22
CA GLU A 20 -10.68 -10.25 7.34
C GLU A 20 -9.60 -9.83 6.34
N THR A 21 -9.99 -9.61 5.08
CA THR A 21 -9.07 -9.16 4.03
C THR A 21 -8.48 -7.78 4.35
N VAL A 22 -9.33 -6.83 4.74
CA VAL A 22 -8.90 -5.48 5.14
C VAL A 22 -8.00 -5.53 6.37
N SER A 23 -8.32 -6.37 7.36
CA SER A 23 -7.51 -6.57 8.56
C SER A 23 -6.11 -7.10 8.20
N MET A 24 -6.02 -8.09 7.32
CA MET A 24 -4.74 -8.63 6.85
C MET A 24 -3.92 -7.58 6.08
N LEU A 25 -4.57 -6.76 5.23
CA LEU A 25 -3.89 -5.66 4.55
C LEU A 25 -3.37 -4.61 5.55
N GLY A 26 -4.18 -4.28 6.56
CA GLY A 26 -3.79 -3.38 7.65
C GLY A 26 -2.59 -3.91 8.44
N ALA A 27 -2.57 -5.20 8.76
CA ALA A 27 -1.44 -5.84 9.44
C ALA A 27 -0.16 -5.78 8.59
N ARG A 28 -0.25 -6.05 7.28
CA ARG A 28 0.89 -5.94 6.35
C ARG A 28 1.41 -4.50 6.27
N ALA A 29 0.51 -3.53 6.14
CA ALA A 29 0.86 -2.12 6.10
C ALA A 29 1.56 -1.67 7.39
N MET A 30 1.07 -2.12 8.55
CA MET A 30 1.70 -1.83 9.84
C MET A 30 3.13 -2.39 9.93
N VAL A 31 3.34 -3.64 9.52
CA VAL A 31 4.68 -4.26 9.53
C VAL A 31 5.63 -3.52 8.59
N LEU A 32 5.21 -3.20 7.38
CA LEU A 32 6.03 -2.45 6.42
C LEU A 32 6.34 -1.04 6.91
N GLY A 33 5.39 -0.35 7.52
CA GLY A 33 5.60 0.96 8.15
C GLY A 33 6.65 0.89 9.25
N LYS A 34 6.55 -0.10 10.16
CA LYS A 34 7.55 -0.30 11.22
C LYS A 34 8.93 -0.68 10.69
N PHE A 35 8.97 -1.44 9.60
CA PHE A 35 10.23 -1.74 8.92
C PHE A 35 10.90 -0.47 8.39
N LEU A 36 10.15 0.40 7.72
CA LEU A 36 10.67 1.69 7.23
C LEU A 36 11.15 2.58 8.39
N ASP A 37 10.36 2.69 9.47
CA ASP A 37 10.74 3.46 10.67
C ASP A 37 12.08 2.98 11.27
N ALA A 38 12.31 1.66 11.27
CA ALA A 38 13.53 1.06 11.81
C ALA A 38 14.72 1.16 10.85
N ALA A 39 14.49 0.96 9.54
CA ALA A 39 15.54 0.86 8.53
C ALA A 39 16.04 2.23 8.08
N LEU A 40 15.13 3.18 7.78
CA LEU A 40 15.51 4.47 7.19
C LEU A 40 16.55 5.24 8.02
N PRO A 41 16.45 5.34 9.36
CA PRO A 41 17.45 6.03 10.18
C PRO A 41 18.87 5.46 10.05
N GLN A 42 19.02 4.20 9.66
CA GLN A 42 20.33 3.54 9.51
C GLN A 42 20.97 3.77 8.15
N LEU A 43 20.22 4.33 7.18
CA LEU A 43 20.72 4.58 5.83
C LEU A 43 21.38 5.95 5.72
N THR A 44 22.55 5.97 5.09
CA THR A 44 23.21 7.20 4.64
C THR A 44 22.41 7.92 3.56
N THR A 45 22.71 9.19 3.32
CA THR A 45 22.07 9.99 2.27
C THR A 45 22.18 9.36 0.88
N SER A 46 23.36 8.81 0.52
CA SER A 46 23.55 8.13 -0.77
C SER A 46 22.67 6.89 -0.89
N GLN A 47 22.64 6.05 0.15
CA GLN A 47 21.81 4.84 0.16
C GLN A 47 20.32 5.18 0.11
N ARG A 48 19.87 6.24 0.78
CA ARG A 48 18.48 6.71 0.68
C ARG A 48 18.12 7.15 -0.74
N ALA A 49 19.03 7.83 -1.43
CA ALA A 49 18.82 8.22 -2.83
C ALA A 49 18.74 7.01 -3.76
N GLU A 50 19.62 6.02 -3.59
CA GLU A 50 19.58 4.76 -4.33
C GLU A 50 18.28 3.98 -4.08
N VAL A 51 17.84 3.89 -2.82
CA VAL A 51 16.56 3.27 -2.46
C VAL A 51 15.38 4.02 -3.08
N ALA A 52 15.40 5.37 -3.08
CA ALA A 52 14.33 6.17 -3.69
C ALA A 52 14.24 5.94 -5.21
N LEU A 53 15.38 5.82 -5.89
CA LEU A 53 15.41 5.51 -7.33
C LEU A 53 14.85 4.10 -7.59
N SER A 54 15.35 3.10 -6.86
CA SER A 54 14.90 1.71 -7.01
C SER A 54 13.42 1.53 -6.67
N PHE A 55 12.94 2.20 -5.60
CA PHE A 55 11.54 2.17 -5.20
C PHE A 55 10.63 2.80 -6.27
N ARG A 56 11.01 3.96 -6.82
CA ARG A 56 10.24 4.59 -7.91
C ARG A 56 10.15 3.67 -9.13
N GLN A 57 11.28 3.11 -9.55
CA GLN A 57 11.31 2.19 -10.69
C GLN A 57 10.40 0.97 -10.46
N GLY A 58 10.47 0.36 -9.26
CA GLY A 58 9.63 -0.79 -8.96
C GLY A 58 8.12 -0.49 -8.97
N ILE A 59 7.71 0.72 -8.58
CA ILE A 59 6.31 1.16 -8.69
C ILE A 59 5.93 1.39 -10.16
N GLU A 60 6.80 2.04 -10.95
CA GLU A 60 6.58 2.23 -12.39
C GLU A 60 6.45 0.90 -13.13
N ASP A 61 7.31 -0.07 -12.83
CA ASP A 61 7.26 -1.43 -13.39
C ASP A 61 5.95 -2.13 -13.00
N ALA A 62 5.53 -2.01 -11.74
CA ALA A 62 4.27 -2.58 -11.28
C ALA A 62 3.05 -1.94 -11.96
N MET A 63 3.06 -0.62 -12.18
CA MET A 63 2.00 0.07 -12.92
C MET A 63 1.96 -0.37 -14.39
N ALA A 64 3.12 -0.47 -15.05
CA ALA A 64 3.19 -0.91 -16.44
C ALA A 64 2.62 -2.33 -16.63
N LEU A 65 2.80 -3.22 -15.66
CA LEU A 65 2.18 -4.56 -15.67
C LEU A 65 0.66 -4.53 -15.52
N MET A 66 0.10 -3.43 -15.03
CA MET A 66 -1.32 -3.26 -14.74
C MET A 66 -2.04 -2.35 -15.75
N ASP A 67 -1.35 -1.84 -16.77
CA ASP A 67 -1.90 -0.89 -17.76
C ASP A 67 -3.14 -1.45 -18.49
N ASP A 68 -3.21 -2.76 -18.70
CA ASP A 68 -4.35 -3.44 -19.34
C ASP A 68 -5.51 -3.75 -18.37
N VAL A 69 -5.34 -3.49 -17.07
CA VAL A 69 -6.35 -3.76 -16.04
C VAL A 69 -7.10 -2.46 -15.73
N PRO A 70 -8.43 -2.41 -15.89
CA PRO A 70 -9.21 -1.24 -15.48
C PRO A 70 -9.19 -1.12 -13.95
N LEU A 71 -8.25 -0.34 -13.43
CA LEU A 71 -8.15 -0.04 -12.02
C LEU A 71 -9.14 1.04 -11.63
N HIS A 72 -9.78 0.87 -10.48
CA HIS A 72 -10.65 1.88 -9.90
C HIS A 72 -9.82 3.15 -9.60
N ALA A 73 -10.33 4.34 -9.90
CA ALA A 73 -9.60 5.60 -9.71
C ALA A 73 -9.05 5.76 -8.28
N GLY A 74 -9.80 5.29 -7.27
CA GLY A 74 -9.36 5.29 -5.88
C GLY A 74 -8.11 4.44 -5.60
N TYR A 75 -7.90 3.34 -6.34
CA TYR A 75 -6.68 2.52 -6.21
C TYR A 75 -5.47 3.28 -6.74
N HIS A 76 -5.58 3.90 -7.91
CA HIS A 76 -4.50 4.67 -8.51
C HIS A 76 -4.11 5.87 -7.65
N SER A 77 -5.08 6.62 -7.12
CA SER A 77 -4.83 7.73 -6.20
C SER A 77 -4.09 7.27 -4.94
N ALA A 78 -4.54 6.17 -4.31
CA ALA A 78 -3.89 5.63 -3.13
C ALA A 78 -2.45 5.15 -3.41
N LEU A 79 -2.23 4.49 -4.55
CA LEU A 79 -0.90 4.06 -5.00
C LEU A 79 0.06 5.24 -5.11
N LEU A 80 -0.35 6.30 -5.81
CA LEU A 80 0.48 7.51 -5.97
C LEU A 80 0.71 8.23 -4.64
N GLU A 81 -0.32 8.38 -3.80
CA GLU A 81 -0.20 9.03 -2.50
C GLU A 81 0.82 8.32 -1.59
N LEU A 82 0.72 6.99 -1.49
CA LEU A 82 1.63 6.18 -0.69
C LEU A 82 3.06 6.22 -1.25
N THR A 83 3.20 6.14 -2.57
CA THR A 83 4.50 6.23 -3.24
C THR A 83 5.17 7.57 -2.95
N ASN A 84 4.45 8.68 -3.11
CA ASN A 84 4.96 10.02 -2.84
C ASN A 84 5.31 10.22 -1.36
N THR A 85 4.51 9.65 -0.45
CA THR A 85 4.79 9.69 0.98
C THR A 85 6.12 9.01 1.32
N ILE A 86 6.37 7.81 0.78
CA ILE A 86 7.64 7.09 1.02
C ILE A 86 8.83 7.85 0.40
N LEU A 87 8.68 8.37 -0.82
CA LEU A 87 9.72 9.17 -1.48
C LEU A 87 10.05 10.44 -0.68
N ALA A 88 9.05 11.11 -0.10
CA ALA A 88 9.26 12.27 0.75
C ALA A 88 10.05 11.91 2.03
N THR A 89 9.72 10.79 2.67
CA THR A 89 10.45 10.30 3.86
C THR A 89 11.90 9.96 3.55
N LEU A 90 12.17 9.36 2.38
CA LEU A 90 13.52 9.08 1.91
C LEU A 90 14.33 10.37 1.67
N ALA A 91 13.69 11.42 1.12
CA ALA A 91 14.32 12.71 0.86
C ALA A 91 14.66 13.51 2.13
N GLN A 92 13.86 13.41 3.20
CA GLN A 92 14.08 14.15 4.45
C GLN A 92 15.37 13.77 5.19
N GLY A 93 15.99 12.63 4.85
CA GLY A 93 17.32 12.26 5.37
C GLY A 93 18.50 13.03 4.79
N SER A 94 18.27 13.84 3.75
CA SER A 94 19.33 14.58 3.04
C SER A 94 19.72 15.90 3.70
N VAL A 95 19.04 16.30 4.78
CA VAL A 95 19.34 17.53 5.53
C VAL A 95 19.90 17.17 6.90
N ARG A 96 21.16 16.72 6.94
CA ARG A 96 21.99 16.79 8.14
C ARG A 96 23.47 16.77 7.78
#